data_AF-A0A5K0Y603-F1
#
_entry.id   AF-A0A5K0Y603-F1
#
_cell.length_a   1.000
_cell.length_b   1.000
_cell.length_c   1.000
_cell.angle_alpha   90.00
_cell.angle_beta   90.00
_cell.angle_gamma   90.00
#
_symmetry.space_group_name_H-M   'P 1'
#
loop_
_entity.id
_entity.type
_entity.pdbx_description
1 polymer ?
#
loop_
_entity_poly.entity_id
_entity_poly.type
_entity_poly.pdbx_seq_one_letter_code
_entity_poly.pdbx_strand_id
1 'polypeptide(L)'
;NSGPLERRRPKPTDERFNGEFTLRQWVAEAFPLAISDVIDDHLLKQNNCETNSDHVAKCHLLKQNNSETVLNELLVMIMETGLSCSRKAPIERMDMKG
;
A
#
# COMPACT_ATOMS: atom_id res chain seq x y z
N ASN A 1 -27.92 17.29 -8.40
CA ASN A 1 -26.54 17.56 -8.83
C ASN A 1 -25.63 16.87 -7.84
N SER A 2 -25.31 15.60 -8.08
CA SER A 2 -24.47 14.80 -7.19
C SER A 2 -23.37 14.25 -8.08
N GLY A 3 -22.23 14.96 -8.12
CA GLY A 3 -21.04 14.47 -8.80
C GLY A 3 -20.58 13.12 -8.20
N PRO A 4 -19.69 12.38 -8.88
CA PRO A 4 -19.15 11.15 -8.34
C PRO A 4 -18.58 11.44 -6.96
N LEU A 5 -18.97 10.67 -5.95
CA LEU A 5 -18.35 10.72 -4.63
C LEU A 5 -16.89 10.33 -4.82
N GLU A 6 -16.04 11.35 -5.00
CA GLU A 6 -14.59 11.19 -5.00
C GLU A 6 -14.26 10.57 -3.64
N ARG A 7 -13.87 9.28 -3.65
CA ARG A 7 -13.55 8.57 -2.43
C ARG A 7 -12.37 9.30 -1.79
N ARG A 8 -12.64 10.06 -0.73
CA ARG A 8 -11.58 10.75 0.01
C ARG A 8 -10.63 9.69 0.55
N ARG A 9 -9.34 9.81 0.19
CA ARG A 9 -8.29 8.94 0.74
C ARG A 9 -8.30 9.09 2.27
N PRO A 10 -8.42 7.99 3.01
CA PRO A 10 -8.37 8.03 4.46
C PRO A 10 -7.02 8.54 4.92
N LYS A 11 -7.00 9.55 5.79
CA LYS A 11 -5.76 10.04 6.42
C LYS A 11 -5.55 9.29 7.74
N PRO A 12 -4.31 9.01 8.15
CA PRO A 12 -4.03 8.36 9.44
C PRO A 12 -4.65 9.06 10.66
N THR A 13 -4.91 10.37 10.56
CA THR A 13 -5.52 11.20 11.61
C THR A 13 -7.04 11.31 11.50
N ASP A 14 -7.68 10.66 10.54
CA ASP A 14 -9.14 10.71 10.41
C ASP A 14 -9.80 10.02 11.61
N GLU A 15 -10.91 10.60 12.07
CA GLU A 15 -11.67 10.09 13.23
C GLU A 15 -12.11 8.63 13.11
N ARG A 16 -12.29 8.13 11.88
CA ARG A 16 -12.58 6.71 11.61
C ARG A 16 -11.49 5.74 12.07
N PHE A 17 -10.29 6.24 12.34
CA PHE A 17 -9.17 5.49 12.88
C PHE A 17 -8.99 5.66 14.39
N ASN A 18 -9.90 6.40 15.05
CA ASN A 18 -9.97 6.49 16.50
C ASN A 18 -10.67 5.24 17.10
N GLY A 19 -10.45 4.99 18.40
CA GLY A 19 -11.19 3.96 19.13
C GLY A 19 -10.82 2.51 18.76
N GLU A 20 -11.82 1.71 18.37
CA GLU A 20 -11.69 0.25 18.15
C GLU A 20 -11.14 -0.13 16.76
N PHE A 21 -11.12 0.80 15.79
CA PHE A 21 -10.78 0.51 14.39
C PHE A 21 -9.55 1.29 13.93
N THR A 22 -8.38 0.83 14.35
CA THR A 22 -7.10 1.50 14.04
C THR A 22 -6.72 1.41 12.56
N LEU A 23 -5.86 2.33 12.07
CA LEU A 23 -5.27 2.25 10.71
C LEU A 23 -4.67 0.86 10.42
N ARG A 24 -4.03 0.25 11.43
CA ARG A 24 -3.50 -1.12 11.34
C ARG A 24 -4.58 -2.16 11.08
N GLN A 25 -5.72 -2.09 11.78
CA GLN A 25 -6.84 -3.02 11.56
C GLN A 25 -7.44 -2.84 10.18
N TRP A 26 -7.63 -1.59 9.73
CA TRP A 26 -8.12 -1.32 8.40
C TRP A 26 -7.22 -1.92 7.30
N VAL A 27 -5.90 -1.74 7.42
CA VAL A 27 -4.95 -2.34 6.48
C VAL A 27 -4.99 -3.87 6.56
N ALA A 28 -5.07 -4.44 7.77
CA ALA A 28 -5.12 -5.89 7.96
C ALA A 28 -6.39 -6.55 7.40
N GLU A 29 -7.55 -5.88 7.47
CA GLU A 29 -8.81 -6.41 6.92
C GLU A 29 -8.91 -6.32 5.40
N ALA A 30 -8.33 -5.27 4.80
CA ALA A 30 -8.27 -5.14 3.35
C ALA A 30 -7.22 -6.09 2.73
N PHE A 31 -6.28 -6.58 3.53
CA PHE A 31 -5.17 -7.40 3.04
C PHE A 31 -5.54 -8.90 2.94
N PRO A 32 -5.04 -9.64 1.93
CA PRO A 32 -4.38 -9.18 0.71
C PRO A 32 -5.35 -8.85 -0.44
N LEU A 33 -6.64 -9.14 -0.27
CA LEU A 33 -7.64 -9.18 -1.34
C LEU A 33 -7.99 -7.81 -1.93
N ALA A 34 -7.79 -6.73 -1.17
CA ALA A 34 -8.12 -5.36 -1.51
C ALA A 34 -6.89 -4.44 -1.34
N ILE A 35 -5.71 -4.89 -1.78
CA ILE A 35 -4.47 -4.11 -1.66
C ILE A 35 -4.57 -2.74 -2.38
N SER A 36 -5.38 -2.64 -3.43
CA SER A 36 -5.67 -1.39 -4.12
C SER A 36 -6.42 -0.36 -3.26
N ASP A 37 -7.13 -0.80 -2.23
CA ASP A 37 -7.88 0.08 -1.33
C ASP A 37 -6.97 0.71 -0.26
N VAL A 38 -5.82 0.07 0.01
CA VAL A 38 -4.83 0.51 1.00
C VAL A 38 -3.61 1.20 0.38
N ILE A 39 -3.28 0.88 -0.87
CA ILE A 39 -2.20 1.52 -1.61
C ILE A 39 -2.70 2.83 -2.24
N ASP A 40 -1.91 3.88 -2.13
CA ASP A 40 -2.16 5.13 -2.83
C ASP A 40 -2.02 4.94 -4.36
N ASP A 41 -3.07 5.23 -5.11
CA ASP A 41 -3.09 5.09 -6.56
C ASP A 41 -2.07 6.00 -7.28
N HIS A 42 -1.64 7.10 -6.66
CA HIS A 42 -0.54 7.92 -7.16
C HIS A 42 0.80 7.16 -7.07
N LEU A 43 1.03 6.38 -6.02
CA LEU A 43 2.22 5.54 -5.92
C LEU A 43 2.22 4.48 -7.02
N LEU A 44 1.07 3.85 -7.31
CA LEU A 44 0.94 2.91 -8.43
C LEU A 44 1.18 3.57 -9.79
N LYS A 45 0.69 4.80 -10.00
CA LYS A 45 0.86 5.57 -11.24
C LYS A 45 2.30 6.06 -11.44
N GLN A 46 2.96 6.53 -10.39
CA GLN A 46 4.34 7.02 -10.45
C GLN A 46 5.33 5.89 -10.79
N ASN A 47 5.02 4.65 -10.40
CA ASN A 47 5.75 3.46 -10.84
C ASN A 47 5.48 3.09 -12.31
N ASN A 48 4.38 3.57 -12.89
CA ASN A 48 3.92 3.19 -14.22
C ASN A 48 4.40 4.14 -15.34
N CYS A 49 4.58 5.43 -15.05
CA CYS A 49 5.41 6.39 -15.79
C CYS A 49 4.97 7.81 -15.43
N GLU A 50 5.89 8.69 -15.02
CA GLU A 50 5.83 10.12 -15.35
C GLU A 50 7.20 10.79 -15.10
N THR A 51 7.87 11.09 -16.21
CA THR A 51 8.92 12.11 -16.45
C THR A 51 10.18 12.14 -15.56
N ASN A 52 11.30 11.63 -16.10
CA ASN A 52 12.51 12.41 -16.48
C ASN A 52 13.60 11.45 -17.05
N SER A 53 13.94 11.70 -18.33
CA SER A 53 14.96 11.17 -19.26
C SER A 53 15.67 9.80 -19.11
N ASP A 54 15.86 9.21 -17.92
CA ASP A 54 16.54 7.91 -17.74
C ASP A 54 15.64 6.84 -17.09
N HIS A 55 14.55 7.24 -16.43
CA HIS A 55 13.63 6.32 -15.74
C HIS A 55 12.58 5.68 -16.66
N VAL A 56 12.46 6.17 -17.89
CA VAL A 56 11.46 5.72 -18.89
C VAL A 56 11.73 4.28 -19.33
N ALA A 57 13.00 3.90 -19.50
CA ALA A 57 13.38 2.53 -19.88
C ALA A 57 13.00 1.50 -18.80
N LYS A 58 13.16 1.87 -17.52
CA LYS A 58 12.84 1.00 -16.38
C LYS A 58 11.33 0.78 -16.23
N CYS A 59 10.53 1.84 -16.42
CA CYS A 59 9.06 1.73 -16.45
C CYS A 59 8.58 0.84 -17.61
N HIS A 60 9.23 0.95 -18.79
CA HIS A 60 8.88 0.13 -19.96
C HIS A 60 9.22 -1.36 -19.74
N LEU A 61 10.33 -1.68 -19.08
CA LEU A 61 10.70 -3.06 -18.73
C LEU A 61 9.74 -3.69 -17.71
N LEU A 62 9.22 -2.95 -16.73
CA LEU A 62 8.21 -3.49 -15.82
C LEU A 62 6.92 -3.81 -16.62
N LYS A 63 6.50 -2.92 -17.52
CA LYS A 63 5.30 -3.15 -18.34
C LYS A 63 5.35 -4.38 -19.25
N GLN A 64 6.53 -4.85 -19.65
CA GLN A 64 6.69 -5.89 -20.69
C GLN A 64 6.76 -7.33 -20.17
N ASN A 65 6.93 -7.56 -18.87
CA ASN A 65 7.15 -8.91 -18.32
C ASN A 65 6.33 -9.15 -17.06
N ASN A 66 5.03 -9.43 -17.21
CA ASN A 66 4.09 -9.83 -16.14
C ASN A 66 4.24 -9.05 -14.81
N SER A 67 4.75 -7.81 -14.83
CA SER A 67 5.24 -7.15 -13.62
C SER A 67 4.14 -6.70 -12.70
N GLU A 68 2.89 -6.67 -13.16
CA GLU A 68 1.76 -6.37 -12.29
C GLU A 68 1.63 -7.43 -11.19
N THR A 69 1.85 -8.72 -11.50
CA THR A 69 1.82 -9.79 -10.50
C THR A 69 3.03 -9.69 -9.57
N VAL A 70 4.23 -9.44 -10.11
CA VAL A 70 5.46 -9.28 -9.31
C VAL A 70 5.39 -8.06 -8.38
N LEU A 71 4.83 -6.94 -8.86
CA LEU A 71 4.62 -5.75 -8.03
C LEU A 71 3.59 -6.02 -6.95
N ASN A 72 2.48 -6.71 -7.26
CA ASN A 72 1.50 -7.09 -6.25
C ASN A 72 2.11 -8.02 -5.19
N GLU A 73 2.88 -9.03 -5.59
CA GLU A 73 3.61 -9.91 -4.66
C GLU A 73 4.58 -9.12 -3.77
N LEU A 74 5.31 -8.17 -4.35
CA LEU A 74 6.21 -7.29 -3.58
C LEU A 74 5.45 -6.40 -2.59
N LEU A 75 4.35 -5.78 -3.03
CA LEU A 75 3.51 -4.96 -2.17
C LEU A 75 2.89 -5.79 -1.05
N VAL A 76 2.51 -7.03 -1.34
CA VAL A 76 2.00 -7.99 -0.35
C VAL A 76 3.07 -8.25 0.71
N MET A 77 4.30 -8.58 0.32
CA MET A 77 5.41 -8.80 1.25
C MET A 77 5.72 -7.56 2.11
N ILE A 78 5.69 -6.36 1.52
CA ILE A 78 5.93 -5.11 2.25
C ILE A 78 4.83 -4.87 3.30
N MET A 79 3.57 -5.08 2.93
CA MET A 79 2.41 -4.93 3.83
C MET A 79 2.49 -5.92 4.99
N GLU A 80 2.75 -7.20 4.73
CA GLU A 80 2.90 -8.24 5.77
C GLU A 80 4.01 -7.89 6.76
N THR A 81 5.14 -7.41 6.24
CA THR A 81 6.27 -6.97 7.07
C THR A 81 5.88 -5.76 7.93
N GLY A 82 5.26 -4.74 7.34
CA GLY A 82 4.80 -3.55 8.06
C GLY A 82 3.75 -3.87 9.14
N LEU A 83 2.80 -4.76 8.85
CA LEU A 83 1.79 -5.23 9.79
C LEU A 83 2.42 -6.02 10.96
N SER A 84 3.46 -6.80 10.69
CA SER A 84 4.20 -7.54 11.72
C SER A 84 5.02 -6.62 12.62
N CYS A 85 5.67 -5.60 12.05
CA CYS A 85 6.41 -4.59 12.81
C CYS A 85 5.51 -3.68 13.66
N SER A 86 4.27 -3.44 13.21
CA SER A 86 3.31 -2.53 13.87
C SER A 86 2.47 -3.15 14.98
N ARG A 87 2.76 -4.39 15.41
CA ARG A 87 2.03 -5.03 16.52
C ARG A 87 2.17 -4.24 17.83
N LYS A 88 1.11 -4.28 18.65
CA LYS A 88 0.98 -3.43 19.86
C LYS A 88 2.02 -3.83 20.90
N ALA A 89 2.12 -5.11 21.23
CA ALA A 89 3.07 -5.59 22.22
C ALA A 89 4.44 -5.87 21.57
N PRO A 90 5.57 -5.48 22.21
CA PRO A 90 6.90 -5.74 21.69
C PRO A 90 7.17 -7.23 21.41
N ILE A 91 6.68 -8.12 22.29
CA ILE A 91 6.85 -9.58 22.18
C ILE A 91 6.17 -10.18 20.95
N GLU A 92 5.19 -9.48 20.38
CA GLU A 92 4.50 -9.94 19.19
C GLU A 92 5.24 -9.51 17.91
N ARG A 93 6.11 -8.49 17.97
CA ARG A 93 6.81 -7.96 16.80
C ARG A 93 7.88 -8.96 16.35
N MET A 94 8.21 -8.92 15.07
CA MET A 94 9.32 -9.71 14.54
C MET A 94 10.65 -9.26 15.16
N ASP A 95 11.52 -10.21 15.51
CA ASP A 95 12.87 -9.92 15.96
C ASP A 95 13.71 -9.37 14.80
N MET A 96 14.35 -8.23 15.01
CA MET A 96 15.31 -7.67 14.07
C MET A 96 16.72 -8.15 14.42
N LYS A 97 17.39 -8.79 13.45
CA LYS A 97 18.81 -9.09 13.57
C LYS A 97 19.61 -7.83 13.26
N GLY A 98 20.43 -7.40 14.22
CA GLY A 98 21.37 -6.28 14.07
C GLY A 98 22.67 -6.70 13.42
#